data_AF-A0A6V7R2U7-F1
#
_entry.id   AF-A0A6V7R2U7-F1
#
_cell.length_a   1.000
_cell.length_b   1.000
_cell.length_c   1.000
_cell.angle_alpha   90.00
_cell.angle_beta   90.00
_cell.angle_gamma   90.00
#
_symmetry.space_group_name_H-M   'P 1'
#
loop_
_entity.id
_entity.type
_entity.pdbx_description
1 polymer ?
#
loop_
_entity_poly.entity_id
_entity_poly.type
_entity_poly.pdbx_seq_one_letter_code
_entity_poly.pdbx_strand_id
1 'polypeptide(L)'
;MNFLKSNLIVILLFYIVAPIIHIFLDFDGIYLMMIITVWMLTVVFHELGHCFIALLRGMRISFISGLPGMYMNGRWYLRIPMYFSFGAMLAYKPLRKGHITKKDIIWLNLGGALFNLIAIIILLMLKYIVDIENSVLNFALLTNVLIGLVTGLNPAAADGKSIWNLIKGNTDELKYYDSMNYMYDPEVSHTRILNEIEENRDIIANYSRNIAWIEQNVDSDNITGIYNTELHDTEELNRKLAKAFQNLYKAVDKNSLTEEEIEIFNEVNTSLYFVFGDIYRYFKTKDPMILMKLEEYNSWMPSQREDMLFKNALKKLVV
;
A
#
# COMPACT_ATOMS: atom_id res chain seq x y z
N MET A 1 6.48 14.54 18.65
CA MET A 1 6.50 14.25 17.21
C MET A 1 7.94 13.95 16.81
N ASN A 2 8.30 12.70 16.51
CA ASN A 2 9.71 12.35 16.22
C ASN A 2 10.03 12.63 14.75
N PHE A 3 10.60 13.81 14.51
CA PHE A 3 11.06 14.31 13.21
C PHE A 3 11.97 13.30 12.48
N LEU A 4 12.77 12.51 13.20
CA LEU A 4 13.71 11.52 12.64
C LEU A 4 13.06 10.28 11.99
N LYS A 5 11.73 10.14 11.98
CA LYS A 5 11.04 8.95 11.45
C LYS A 5 10.62 9.04 9.97
N SER A 6 10.93 10.13 9.26
CA SER A 6 10.61 10.24 7.82
C SER A 6 11.80 9.82 6.97
N ASN A 7 11.56 8.96 5.98
CA ASN A 7 12.59 8.51 5.03
C ASN A 7 13.17 9.70 4.24
N LEU A 8 12.37 10.73 3.98
CA LEU A 8 12.81 11.97 3.34
C LEU A 8 13.93 12.66 4.13
N ILE A 9 13.86 12.65 5.46
CA ILE A 9 14.87 13.26 6.32
C ILE A 9 16.16 12.44 6.29
N VAL A 10 16.05 11.10 6.31
CA VAL A 10 17.23 10.22 6.18
C VAL A 10 17.93 10.46 4.85
N ILE A 11 17.17 10.58 3.75
CA ILE A 11 17.70 10.93 2.43
C ILE A 11 18.38 12.29 2.49
N LEU A 12 17.68 13.32 2.97
CA LEU A 12 18.22 14.68 3.02
C LEU A 12 19.51 14.75 3.84
N LEU A 13 19.57 14.08 4.99
CA LEU A 13 20.78 13.95 5.79
C LEU A 13 21.89 13.24 5.01
N PHE A 14 21.59 12.15 4.29
CA PHE A 14 22.57 11.47 3.44
C PHE A 14 23.16 12.39 2.36
N TYR A 15 22.33 13.15 1.64
CA TYR A 15 22.77 14.08 0.59
C TYR A 15 23.52 15.31 1.13
N ILE A 16 23.38 15.65 2.41
CA ILE A 16 24.18 16.70 3.07
C ILE A 16 25.50 16.12 3.61
N VAL A 17 25.45 14.97 4.26
CA VAL A 17 26.60 14.37 4.95
C VAL A 17 27.59 13.74 3.97
N ALA A 18 27.14 13.10 2.90
CA ALA A 18 28.04 12.44 1.95
C ALA A 18 29.04 13.42 1.28
N PRO A 19 28.65 14.62 0.82
CA PRO A 19 29.59 15.63 0.35
C PRO A 19 30.55 16.14 1.44
N ILE A 20 30.07 16.32 2.67
CA ILE A 20 30.91 16.76 3.80
C ILE A 20 31.98 15.71 4.10
N ILE A 21 31.59 14.44 4.19
CA ILE A 21 32.52 13.33 4.37
C ILE A 21 33.54 13.30 3.25
N HIS A 22 33.13 13.52 1.99
CA HIS A 22 34.06 13.57 0.87
C HIS A 22 35.11 14.69 0.98
N ILE A 23 34.72 15.84 1.52
CA ILE A 23 35.63 16.99 1.68
C ILE A 23 36.61 16.77 2.83
N PHE A 24 36.16 16.17 3.93
CA PHE A 24 36.93 16.10 5.18
C PHE A 24 37.58 14.75 5.46
N LEU A 25 37.17 13.70 4.76
CA LEU A 25 37.67 12.33 4.89
C LEU A 25 38.11 11.82 3.51
N ASP A 26 39.09 10.90 3.49
CA ASP A 26 39.56 10.23 2.27
C ASP A 26 38.55 9.16 1.80
N PHE A 27 37.31 9.60 1.54
CA PHE A 27 36.17 8.78 1.15
C PHE A 27 35.45 9.39 -0.04
N ASP A 28 35.13 8.60 -1.06
CA ASP A 28 34.40 9.09 -2.24
C ASP A 28 32.88 9.16 -1.99
N GLY A 29 32.49 10.11 -1.15
CA GLY A 29 31.08 10.36 -0.82
C GLY A 29 30.24 10.82 -2.02
N ILE A 30 30.86 11.48 -3.01
CA ILE A 30 30.16 11.90 -4.24
C ILE A 30 29.81 10.67 -5.08
N TYR A 31 30.76 9.74 -5.27
CA TYR A 31 30.48 8.49 -5.97
C TYR A 31 29.39 7.68 -5.28
N LEU A 32 29.44 7.54 -3.94
CA LEU A 32 28.39 6.87 -3.17
C LEU A 32 27.02 7.50 -3.41
N MET A 33 26.95 8.84 -3.40
CA MET A 33 25.72 9.58 -3.66
C MET A 33 25.17 9.28 -5.07
N MET A 34 26.05 9.26 -6.09
CA MET A 34 25.66 8.94 -7.47
C MET A 34 25.10 7.52 -7.60
N ILE A 35 25.77 6.50 -7.05
CA ILE A 35 25.29 5.11 -7.16
C ILE A 35 23.96 4.90 -6.40
N ILE A 36 23.77 5.52 -5.23
CA ILE A 36 22.49 5.45 -4.51
C ILE A 36 21.39 6.14 -5.32
N THR A 37 21.68 7.29 -5.93
CA THR A 37 20.73 7.98 -6.82
C THR A 37 20.31 7.09 -7.98
N VAL A 38 21.27 6.47 -8.66
CA VAL A 38 21.01 5.55 -9.79
C VAL A 38 20.17 4.36 -9.36
N TRP A 39 20.48 3.75 -8.21
CA TRP A 39 19.69 2.65 -7.67
C TRP A 39 18.25 3.07 -7.38
N MET A 40 18.05 4.22 -6.71
CA MET A 40 16.71 4.77 -6.46
C MET A 40 15.92 5.03 -7.74
N LEU A 41 16.55 5.66 -8.74
CA LEU A 41 15.92 5.93 -10.03
C LEU A 41 15.56 4.64 -10.76
N THR A 42 16.39 3.60 -10.64
CA THR A 42 16.11 2.29 -11.22
C THR A 42 14.86 1.66 -10.59
N VAL A 43 14.73 1.71 -9.27
CA VAL A 43 13.52 1.23 -8.56
C VAL A 43 12.28 2.03 -8.98
N VAL A 44 12.38 3.36 -9.06
CA VAL A 44 11.25 4.19 -9.53
C VAL A 44 10.85 3.81 -10.95
N PHE A 45 11.82 3.63 -11.85
CA PHE A 45 11.55 3.24 -13.23
C PHE A 45 10.91 1.84 -13.33
N HIS A 46 11.30 0.92 -12.45
CA HIS A 46 10.70 -0.41 -12.30
C HIS A 46 9.20 -0.30 -11.93
N GLU A 47 8.88 0.43 -10.87
CA GLU A 47 7.50 0.62 -10.42
C GLU A 47 6.62 1.33 -11.45
N LEU A 48 7.20 2.28 -12.20
CA LEU A 48 6.54 2.91 -13.33
C LEU A 48 6.17 1.91 -14.43
N GLY A 49 6.96 0.84 -14.61
CA GLY A 49 6.64 -0.24 -15.52
C GLY A 49 5.37 -0.99 -15.14
N HIS A 50 5.23 -1.35 -13.85
CA HIS A 50 3.99 -1.95 -13.36
C HIS A 50 2.80 -1.00 -13.55
N CYS A 51 2.98 0.30 -13.25
CA CYS A 51 1.94 1.32 -13.42
C CYS A 51 1.51 1.45 -14.88
N PHE A 52 2.46 1.50 -15.80
CA PHE A 52 2.20 1.59 -17.23
C PHE A 52 1.40 0.38 -17.73
N ILE A 53 1.81 -0.84 -17.34
CA ILE A 53 1.07 -2.05 -17.72
C ILE A 53 -0.31 -2.08 -17.08
N ALA A 54 -0.46 -1.69 -15.81
CA ALA A 54 -1.77 -1.59 -15.15
C ALA A 54 -2.74 -0.71 -15.97
N LEU A 55 -2.29 0.48 -16.37
CA LEU A 55 -3.08 1.41 -17.20
C LEU A 55 -3.44 0.80 -18.56
N LEU A 56 -2.48 0.16 -19.24
CA LEU A 56 -2.73 -0.53 -20.52
C LEU A 56 -3.74 -1.68 -20.40
N ARG A 57 -3.78 -2.36 -19.25
CA ARG A 57 -4.76 -3.42 -18.95
C ARG A 57 -6.09 -2.87 -18.41
N GLY A 58 -6.25 -1.55 -18.37
CA GLY A 58 -7.46 -0.88 -17.92
C GLY A 58 -7.67 -0.92 -16.40
N MET A 59 -6.64 -1.24 -15.63
CA MET A 59 -6.65 -1.23 -14.17
C MET A 59 -6.55 0.20 -13.62
N ARG A 60 -6.84 0.34 -12.33
CA ARG A 60 -6.61 1.55 -11.54
C ARG A 60 -5.54 1.24 -10.49
N ILE A 61 -4.65 2.20 -10.28
CA ILE A 61 -3.61 2.13 -9.24
C ILE A 61 -4.27 2.57 -7.93
N SER A 62 -4.29 1.70 -6.93
CA SER A 62 -4.75 2.03 -5.57
C SER A 62 -3.69 2.81 -4.81
N PHE A 63 -2.47 2.28 -4.80
CA PHE A 63 -1.31 2.96 -4.28
C PHE A 63 -0.03 2.63 -5.04
N ILE A 64 0.92 3.55 -4.96
CA ILE A 64 2.31 3.35 -5.35
C ILE A 64 3.19 3.95 -4.25
N SER A 65 4.25 3.26 -3.86
CA SER A 65 5.22 3.75 -2.88
C SER A 65 6.63 3.70 -3.41
N GLY A 66 7.47 4.53 -2.82
CA GLY A 66 8.90 4.57 -3.05
C GLY A 66 9.58 5.42 -1.98
N LEU A 67 10.87 5.68 -2.15
CA LEU A 67 11.66 6.38 -1.14
C LEU A 67 11.07 7.74 -0.67
N PRO A 68 10.50 8.57 -1.56
CA PRO A 68 9.89 9.84 -1.16
C PRO A 68 8.61 9.70 -0.33
N GLY A 69 7.92 8.55 -0.41
CA GLY A 69 6.60 8.36 0.19
C GLY A 69 5.71 7.43 -0.61
N MET A 70 4.41 7.45 -0.29
CA MET A 70 3.37 6.69 -0.97
C MET A 70 2.29 7.63 -1.50
N TYR A 71 1.84 7.40 -2.72
CA TYR A 71 0.64 8.00 -3.26
C TYR A 71 -0.49 6.98 -3.19
N MET A 72 -1.59 7.32 -2.52
CA MET A 72 -2.73 6.42 -2.33
C MET A 72 -4.01 7.26 -2.20
N ASN A 73 -5.12 6.78 -2.76
CA ASN A 73 -6.44 7.44 -2.68
C ASN A 73 -6.40 8.96 -3.01
N GLY A 74 -5.62 9.36 -4.01
CA GLY A 74 -5.55 10.75 -4.47
C GLY A 74 -4.59 11.65 -3.69
N ARG A 75 -3.87 11.12 -2.69
CA ARG A 75 -3.08 11.91 -1.73
C ARG A 75 -1.64 11.39 -1.60
N TRP A 76 -0.71 12.30 -1.30
CA TRP A 76 0.71 11.98 -1.06
C TRP A 76 1.00 11.84 0.44
N TYR A 77 1.75 10.80 0.79
CA TYR A 77 2.10 10.44 2.16
C TYR A 77 3.60 10.26 2.32
N LEU A 78 4.23 11.17 3.06
CA LEU A 78 5.70 11.20 3.24
C LEU A 78 6.19 10.34 4.42
N ARG A 79 5.26 9.85 5.24
CA ARG A 79 5.55 8.98 6.37
C ARG A 79 4.98 7.60 6.08
N ILE A 80 5.86 6.74 5.58
CA ILE A 80 5.56 5.34 5.28
C ILE A 80 6.57 4.47 6.03
N PRO A 81 6.23 3.23 6.40
CA PRO A 81 7.22 2.30 6.91
C PRO A 81 8.35 2.10 5.89
N MET A 82 9.53 1.79 6.42
CA MET A 82 10.75 1.67 5.64
C MET A 82 10.63 0.63 4.51
N TYR A 83 9.92 -0.49 4.72
CA TYR A 83 9.80 -1.51 3.68
C TYR A 83 9.05 -1.03 2.43
N PHE A 84 8.06 -0.13 2.56
CA PHE A 84 7.38 0.48 1.39
C PHE A 84 8.26 1.51 0.66
N SER A 85 9.37 1.93 1.26
CA SER A 85 10.30 2.89 0.65
C SER A 85 11.10 2.28 -0.49
N PHE A 86 11.15 0.94 -0.55
CA PHE A 86 11.89 0.20 -1.58
C PHE A 86 11.08 -0.10 -2.85
N GLY A 87 9.89 0.49 -2.99
CA GLY A 87 8.98 0.20 -4.10
C GLY A 87 7.89 -0.77 -3.68
N ALA A 88 6.65 -0.38 -3.92
CA ALA A 88 5.51 -1.29 -3.93
C ALA A 88 4.38 -0.62 -4.71
N MET A 89 3.59 -1.43 -5.39
CA MET A 89 2.42 -0.95 -6.12
C MET A 89 1.27 -1.94 -5.96
N LEU A 90 0.06 -1.39 -5.78
CA LEU A 90 -1.16 -2.18 -5.85
C LEU A 90 -2.08 -1.58 -6.91
N ALA A 91 -2.50 -2.44 -7.84
CA ALA A 91 -3.49 -2.11 -8.85
C ALA A 91 -4.65 -3.10 -8.78
N TYR A 92 -5.85 -2.61 -9.12
CA TYR A 92 -7.06 -3.40 -9.22
C TYR A 92 -7.73 -3.14 -10.57
N LYS A 93 -8.45 -4.14 -11.08
CA LYS A 93 -9.26 -4.00 -12.30
C LYS A 93 -10.69 -3.67 -11.89
N PRO A 94 -11.22 -2.48 -12.22
CA PRO A 94 -12.60 -2.14 -11.89
C PRO A 94 -13.57 -3.20 -12.44
N LEU A 95 -14.49 -3.70 -11.61
CA LEU A 95 -15.33 -4.84 -11.98
C LEU A 95 -16.26 -4.54 -13.17
N ARG A 96 -16.58 -3.26 -13.41
CA ARG A 96 -17.28 -2.81 -14.63
C ARG A 96 -16.53 -3.11 -15.93
N LYS A 97 -15.21 -3.32 -15.87
CA LYS A 97 -14.36 -3.74 -17.00
C LYS A 97 -14.14 -5.26 -17.03
N GLY A 98 -14.94 -6.00 -16.25
CA GLY A 98 -14.84 -7.44 -16.07
C GLY A 98 -13.78 -7.86 -15.05
N HIS A 99 -13.85 -9.13 -14.67
CA HIS A 99 -12.92 -9.73 -13.71
C HIS A 99 -11.49 -9.69 -14.20
N ILE A 100 -10.57 -9.68 -13.23
CA ILE A 100 -9.14 -9.81 -13.52
C ILE A 100 -8.85 -11.21 -14.03
N THR A 101 -8.00 -11.31 -15.04
CA THR A 101 -7.63 -12.58 -15.66
C THR A 101 -6.20 -12.97 -15.30
N LYS A 102 -5.85 -14.25 -15.46
CA LYS A 102 -4.45 -14.72 -15.34
C LYS A 102 -3.48 -13.89 -16.19
N LYS A 103 -3.88 -13.54 -17.42
CA LYS A 103 -3.05 -12.72 -18.32
C LYS A 103 -2.84 -11.31 -17.78
N ASP A 104 -3.89 -10.72 -17.21
CA ASP A 104 -3.81 -9.39 -16.58
C ASP A 104 -2.74 -9.34 -15.49
N ILE A 105 -2.76 -10.33 -14.59
CA ILE A 105 -1.82 -10.41 -13.46
C ILE A 105 -0.39 -10.70 -13.93
N ILE A 106 -0.20 -11.61 -14.90
CA ILE A 106 1.13 -11.90 -15.44
C ILE A 106 1.74 -10.65 -16.09
N TRP A 107 0.97 -9.94 -16.92
CA TRP A 107 1.46 -8.71 -17.55
C TRP A 107 1.78 -7.64 -16.51
N LEU A 108 0.89 -7.44 -15.53
CA LEU A 108 1.10 -6.48 -14.43
C LEU A 108 2.46 -6.74 -13.75
N ASN A 109 2.70 -7.98 -13.30
CA ASN A 109 3.91 -8.37 -12.59
C ASN A 109 5.17 -8.40 -13.50
N LEU A 110 5.02 -8.57 -14.81
CA LEU A 110 6.16 -8.43 -15.74
C LEU A 110 6.52 -6.97 -16.04
N GLY A 111 5.63 -6.01 -15.74
CA GLY A 111 5.80 -4.61 -16.11
C GLY A 111 7.13 -4.01 -15.66
N GLY A 112 7.52 -4.22 -14.40
CA GLY A 112 8.80 -3.72 -13.89
C GLY A 112 10.00 -4.34 -14.59
N ALA A 113 10.03 -5.66 -14.75
CA ALA A 113 11.13 -6.34 -15.45
C ALA A 113 11.27 -5.90 -16.92
N LEU A 114 10.15 -5.67 -17.61
CA LEU A 114 10.14 -5.15 -18.98
C LEU A 114 10.70 -3.72 -19.05
N PHE A 115 10.38 -2.86 -18.08
CA PHE A 115 10.92 -1.50 -18.02
C PHE A 115 12.41 -1.51 -17.74
N ASN A 116 12.89 -2.35 -16.82
CA ASN A 116 14.33 -2.55 -16.62
C ASN A 116 15.04 -2.98 -17.91
N LEU A 117 14.44 -3.88 -18.70
CA LEU A 117 14.98 -4.29 -19.99
C LEU A 117 15.05 -3.12 -20.98
N ILE A 118 14.01 -2.29 -21.05
CA ILE A 118 14.00 -1.07 -21.88
C ILE A 118 15.12 -0.11 -21.44
N ALA A 119 15.30 0.09 -20.13
CA ALA A 119 16.37 0.93 -19.61
C ALA A 119 17.76 0.40 -20.00
N ILE A 120 17.99 -0.91 -19.91
CA ILE A 120 19.26 -1.54 -20.35
C ILE A 120 19.53 -1.23 -21.81
N ILE A 121 18.55 -1.41 -22.69
CA ILE A 121 18.70 -1.14 -24.12
C ILE A 121 19.08 0.33 -24.36
N ILE A 122 18.38 1.26 -23.71
CA ILE A 122 18.65 2.71 -23.83
C ILE A 122 20.05 3.04 -23.31
N LEU A 123 20.43 2.53 -22.14
CA LEU A 123 21.73 2.79 -21.52
C LEU A 123 22.90 2.20 -22.33
N LEU A 124 22.72 1.01 -22.93
CA LEU A 124 23.69 0.43 -23.86
C LEU A 124 23.82 1.29 -25.13
N MET A 125 22.70 1.74 -25.70
CA MET A 125 22.73 2.65 -26.85
C MET A 125 23.48 3.95 -26.52
N LEU A 126 23.23 4.55 -25.36
CA LEU A 126 23.95 5.74 -24.90
C LEU A 126 25.45 5.47 -24.75
N LYS A 127 25.83 4.32 -24.18
CA LYS A 127 27.24 3.91 -24.05
C LYS A 127 27.94 3.87 -25.41
N TYR A 128 27.31 3.25 -26.41
CA TYR A 128 27.93 3.06 -27.72
C TYR A 128 27.85 4.29 -28.65
N ILE A 129 26.80 5.11 -28.54
CA ILE A 129 26.61 6.28 -29.41
C ILE A 129 27.39 7.49 -28.91
N VAL A 130 27.45 7.69 -27.59
CA VAL A 130 28.06 8.86 -26.96
C VAL A 130 29.47 8.56 -26.43
N ASP A 131 29.92 7.31 -26.52
CA ASP A 131 31.23 6.83 -26.05
C ASP A 131 31.49 7.16 -24.57
N ILE A 132 30.44 7.02 -23.74
CA ILE A 132 30.52 7.27 -22.30
C ILE A 132 30.99 6.00 -21.60
N GLU A 133 32.24 5.98 -21.16
CA GLU A 133 32.77 4.95 -20.27
C GLU A 133 32.91 5.50 -18.84
N ASN A 134 31.93 5.21 -17.99
CA ASN A 134 31.95 5.61 -16.59
C ASN A 134 31.40 4.48 -15.69
N SER A 135 31.99 4.32 -14.50
CA SER A 135 31.57 3.33 -13.50
C SER A 135 30.09 3.47 -13.10
N VAL A 136 29.55 4.69 -13.05
CA VAL A 136 28.14 4.97 -12.74
C VAL A 136 27.20 4.42 -13.82
N LEU A 137 27.56 4.52 -15.10
CA LEU A 137 26.78 3.96 -16.20
C LEU A 137 26.81 2.43 -16.17
N ASN A 138 27.98 1.84 -15.95
CA ASN A 138 28.12 0.39 -15.81
C ASN A 138 27.34 -0.12 -14.58
N PHE A 139 27.32 0.64 -13.48
CA PHE A 139 26.49 0.35 -12.32
C PHE A 139 24.99 0.42 -12.67
N ALA A 140 24.54 1.46 -13.37
CA ALA A 140 23.14 1.57 -13.80
C ALA A 140 22.68 0.37 -14.64
N LEU A 141 23.52 -0.06 -15.60
CA LEU A 141 23.28 -1.26 -16.40
C LEU A 141 23.15 -2.51 -15.53
N LEU A 142 24.13 -2.74 -14.65
CA LEU A 142 24.16 -3.89 -13.76
C LEU A 142 22.93 -3.91 -12.83
N THR A 143 22.59 -2.78 -12.21
CA THR A 143 21.46 -2.67 -11.30
C THR A 143 20.13 -2.93 -12.02
N ASN A 144 19.95 -2.43 -13.25
CA ASN A 144 18.75 -2.73 -14.02
C ASN A 144 18.63 -4.23 -14.32
N VAL A 145 19.73 -4.88 -14.70
CA VAL A 145 19.77 -6.34 -14.92
C VAL A 145 19.40 -7.08 -13.64
N LEU A 146 20.07 -6.75 -12.52
CA LEU A 146 19.85 -7.43 -11.25
C LEU A 146 18.41 -7.28 -10.76
N ILE A 147 17.86 -6.06 -10.76
CA ILE A 147 16.48 -5.82 -10.33
C ILE A 147 15.50 -6.57 -11.23
N GLY A 148 15.63 -6.47 -12.55
CA GLY A 148 14.72 -7.16 -13.48
C GLY A 148 14.73 -8.69 -13.33
N LEU A 149 15.91 -9.29 -13.13
CA LEU A 149 16.03 -10.74 -12.90
C LEU A 149 15.50 -11.14 -11.52
N VAL A 150 15.87 -10.41 -10.48
CA VAL A 150 15.52 -10.74 -9.09
C VAL A 150 14.04 -10.55 -8.82
N THR A 151 13.38 -9.55 -9.39
CA THR A 151 11.94 -9.35 -9.15
C THR A 151 11.08 -10.16 -10.11
N GLY A 152 11.39 -10.13 -11.41
CA GLY A 152 10.54 -10.73 -12.44
C GLY A 152 10.69 -12.25 -12.63
N LEU A 153 11.89 -12.81 -12.42
CA LEU A 153 12.16 -14.24 -12.68
C LEU A 153 12.28 -15.08 -11.41
N ASN A 154 12.56 -14.49 -10.26
CA ASN A 154 12.71 -15.22 -9.01
C ASN A 154 11.35 -15.66 -8.45
N PRO A 155 11.08 -16.97 -8.30
CA PRO A 155 9.83 -17.46 -7.70
C PRO A 155 9.67 -17.11 -6.22
N ALA A 156 10.70 -16.59 -5.56
CA ALA A 156 10.64 -16.12 -4.18
C ALA A 156 10.37 -14.61 -4.05
N ALA A 157 10.57 -13.83 -5.11
CA ALA A 157 10.22 -12.40 -5.12
C ALA A 157 8.72 -12.21 -5.39
N ALA A 158 8.13 -11.09 -4.97
CA ALA A 158 6.69 -10.86 -5.07
C ALA A 158 6.16 -11.04 -6.50
N ASP A 159 6.71 -10.31 -7.47
CA ASP A 159 6.24 -10.34 -8.87
C ASP A 159 6.44 -11.73 -9.49
N GLY A 160 7.66 -12.26 -9.38
CA GLY A 160 8.00 -13.58 -9.89
C GLY A 160 7.15 -14.68 -9.25
N LYS A 161 6.93 -14.65 -7.93
CA LYS A 161 6.07 -15.61 -7.22
C LYS A 161 4.66 -15.62 -7.81
N SER A 162 4.03 -14.47 -8.00
CA SER A 162 2.69 -14.37 -8.59
C SER A 162 2.67 -14.92 -10.02
N ILE A 163 3.68 -14.60 -10.84
CA ILE A 163 3.81 -15.13 -12.21
C ILE A 163 3.95 -16.65 -12.19
N TRP A 164 4.86 -17.20 -11.39
CA TRP A 164 5.13 -18.63 -11.32
C TRP A 164 3.95 -19.42 -10.76
N ASN A 165 3.26 -18.90 -9.74
CA ASN A 165 2.03 -19.48 -9.20
C ASN A 165 0.97 -19.62 -10.29
N LEU A 166 0.74 -18.56 -11.05
CA LEU A 166 -0.22 -18.56 -12.14
C LEU A 166 0.17 -19.50 -13.27
N ILE A 167 1.45 -19.52 -13.68
CA ILE A 167 1.95 -20.42 -14.72
C ILE A 167 1.73 -21.88 -14.32
N LYS A 168 1.99 -22.24 -13.05
CA LYS A 168 1.74 -23.58 -12.49
C LYS A 168 0.25 -23.94 -12.36
N GLY A 169 -0.66 -23.01 -12.66
CA GLY A 169 -2.10 -23.23 -12.59
C GLY A 169 -2.69 -23.04 -11.19
N ASN A 170 -1.96 -22.43 -10.25
CA ASN A 170 -2.51 -22.09 -8.94
C ASN A 170 -3.56 -20.97 -9.09
N THR A 171 -4.80 -21.29 -8.78
CA THR A 171 -5.94 -20.35 -8.88
C THR A 171 -6.07 -19.42 -7.69
N ASP A 172 -5.37 -19.68 -6.58
CA ASP A 172 -5.52 -18.89 -5.36
C ASP A 172 -5.02 -17.45 -5.56
N GLU A 173 -3.97 -17.27 -6.33
CA GLU A 173 -3.48 -15.95 -6.74
C GLU A 173 -4.57 -15.18 -7.51
N LEU A 174 -5.26 -15.86 -8.43
CA LEU A 174 -6.34 -15.25 -9.21
C LEU A 174 -7.53 -14.87 -8.31
N LYS A 175 -7.87 -15.71 -7.34
CA LYS A 175 -8.92 -15.43 -6.34
C LYS A 175 -8.56 -14.22 -5.48
N TYR A 176 -7.34 -14.18 -4.97
CA TYR A 176 -6.82 -13.05 -4.18
C TYR A 176 -6.94 -11.72 -4.92
N TYR A 177 -6.44 -11.65 -6.16
CA TYR A 177 -6.54 -10.44 -6.99
C TYR A 177 -8.00 -10.08 -7.34
N ASP A 178 -8.86 -11.07 -7.51
CA ASP A 178 -10.28 -10.82 -7.76
C ASP A 178 -10.97 -10.24 -6.52
N SER A 179 -10.73 -10.79 -5.33
CA SER A 179 -11.20 -10.25 -4.04
C SER A 179 -10.68 -8.83 -3.79
N MET A 180 -9.42 -8.54 -4.16
CA MET A 180 -8.88 -7.18 -4.14
C MET A 180 -9.70 -6.20 -5.00
N ASN A 181 -10.20 -6.62 -6.16
CA ASN A 181 -11.03 -5.73 -6.99
C ASN A 181 -12.30 -5.30 -6.27
N TYR A 182 -12.95 -6.19 -5.51
CA TYR A 182 -14.12 -5.82 -4.73
C TYR A 182 -13.81 -4.86 -3.58
N MET A 183 -12.67 -5.04 -2.92
CA MET A 183 -12.24 -4.19 -1.81
C MET A 183 -11.91 -2.76 -2.26
N TYR A 184 -11.16 -2.65 -3.36
CA TYR A 184 -10.58 -1.39 -3.79
C TYR A 184 -11.37 -0.64 -4.87
N ASP A 185 -12.31 -1.29 -5.55
CA ASP A 185 -13.20 -0.62 -6.51
C ASP A 185 -14.36 0.08 -5.77
N PRO A 186 -14.35 1.43 -5.67
CA PRO A 186 -15.39 2.17 -4.93
C PRO A 186 -16.76 2.11 -5.60
N GLU A 187 -16.84 1.68 -6.87
CA GLU A 187 -18.09 1.60 -7.61
C GLU A 187 -18.88 0.30 -7.30
N VAL A 188 -18.28 -0.61 -6.54
CA VAL A 188 -18.91 -1.88 -6.14
C VAL A 188 -19.75 -1.65 -4.89
N SER A 189 -21.05 -1.91 -4.93
CA SER A 189 -21.92 -1.81 -3.74
C SER A 189 -21.58 -2.88 -2.70
N HIS A 190 -21.79 -2.59 -1.41
CA HIS A 190 -21.70 -3.60 -0.35
C HIS A 190 -22.60 -4.82 -0.60
N THR A 191 -23.80 -4.64 -1.15
CA THR A 191 -24.72 -5.75 -1.49
C THR A 191 -24.09 -6.73 -2.46
N ARG A 192 -23.41 -6.20 -3.48
CA ARG A 192 -22.72 -7.02 -4.47
C ARG A 192 -21.56 -7.81 -3.85
N ILE A 193 -20.78 -7.18 -2.96
CA ILE A 193 -19.69 -7.86 -2.24
C ILE A 193 -20.23 -9.04 -1.43
N LEU A 194 -21.30 -8.82 -0.66
CA LEU A 194 -21.90 -9.83 0.21
C LEU A 194 -22.54 -10.99 -0.57
N ASN A 195 -22.99 -10.74 -1.81
CA ASN A 195 -23.61 -11.75 -2.67
C ASN A 195 -22.61 -12.52 -3.54
N GLU A 196 -21.57 -11.85 -4.06
CA GLU A 196 -20.67 -12.44 -5.08
C GLU A 196 -19.35 -12.98 -4.50
N ILE A 197 -18.87 -12.47 -3.35
CA ILE A 197 -17.65 -13.00 -2.73
C ILE A 197 -18.00 -14.12 -1.77
N GLU A 198 -17.50 -15.33 -2.04
CA GLU A 198 -17.60 -16.46 -1.13
C GLU A 198 -16.81 -16.22 0.17
N GLU A 199 -17.38 -16.61 1.31
CA GLU A 199 -16.69 -16.61 2.60
C GLU A 199 -15.53 -17.63 2.58
N ASN A 200 -14.42 -17.29 3.24
CA ASN A 200 -13.21 -18.10 3.32
C ASN A 200 -12.57 -18.42 1.96
N ARG A 201 -12.90 -17.67 0.90
CA ARG A 201 -12.28 -17.80 -0.43
C ARG A 201 -10.79 -17.53 -0.41
N ASP A 202 -10.39 -16.47 0.28
CA ASP A 202 -9.01 -16.02 0.50
C ASP A 202 -8.97 -14.98 1.64
N ILE A 203 -7.77 -14.56 2.02
CA ILE A 203 -7.55 -13.64 3.14
C ILE A 203 -8.20 -12.26 2.95
N ILE A 204 -8.42 -11.80 1.72
CA ILE A 204 -9.04 -10.50 1.42
C ILE A 204 -10.55 -10.63 1.33
N ALA A 205 -11.05 -11.76 0.87
CA ALA A 205 -12.48 -12.02 0.72
C ALA A 205 -13.25 -11.77 2.03
N ASN A 206 -12.79 -12.37 3.14
CA ASN A 206 -13.43 -12.23 4.44
C ASN A 206 -13.41 -10.77 4.93
N TYR A 207 -12.25 -10.12 4.85
CA TYR A 207 -12.14 -8.73 5.24
C TYR A 207 -13.04 -7.81 4.41
N SER A 208 -13.08 -8.01 3.08
CA SER A 208 -13.95 -7.26 2.18
C SER A 208 -15.43 -7.42 2.53
N ARG A 209 -15.86 -8.65 2.83
CA ARG A 209 -17.22 -8.96 3.28
C ARG A 209 -17.53 -8.31 4.62
N ASN A 210 -16.61 -8.37 5.59
CA ASN A 210 -16.77 -7.74 6.91
C ASN A 210 -16.95 -6.22 6.77
N ILE A 211 -16.10 -5.55 6.00
CA ILE A 211 -16.21 -4.11 5.76
C ILE A 211 -17.49 -3.75 5.00
N ALA A 212 -17.89 -4.54 3.99
CA ALA A 212 -19.15 -4.36 3.28
C ALA A 212 -20.37 -4.54 4.19
N TRP A 213 -20.33 -5.50 5.12
CA TRP A 213 -21.40 -5.70 6.09
C TRP A 213 -21.51 -4.51 7.06
N ILE A 214 -20.39 -3.95 7.52
CA ILE A 214 -20.39 -2.73 8.33
C ILE A 214 -21.02 -1.58 7.55
N GLU A 215 -20.61 -1.38 6.29
CA GLU A 215 -21.18 -0.34 5.42
C GLU A 215 -22.69 -0.50 5.22
N GLN A 216 -23.17 -1.72 4.96
CA GLN A 216 -24.60 -1.99 4.81
C GLN A 216 -25.39 -1.51 6.03
N ASN A 217 -24.88 -1.79 7.24
CA ASN A 217 -25.55 -1.39 8.49
C ASN A 217 -25.44 0.11 8.76
N VAL A 218 -24.37 0.77 8.29
CA VAL A 218 -24.26 2.23 8.33
C VAL A 218 -25.29 2.88 7.40
N ASP A 219 -25.44 2.36 6.19
CA ASP A 219 -26.40 2.87 5.19
C ASP A 219 -27.86 2.63 5.61
N SER A 220 -28.13 1.56 6.36
CA SER A 220 -29.44 1.25 6.91
C SER A 220 -29.71 1.84 8.30
N ASP A 221 -28.81 2.69 8.83
CA ASP A 221 -28.85 3.28 10.18
C ASP A 221 -28.99 2.26 11.33
N ASN A 222 -28.49 1.04 11.14
CA ASN A 222 -28.48 -0.05 12.13
C ASN A 222 -27.14 -0.10 12.88
N ILE A 223 -26.75 0.99 13.55
CA ILE A 223 -25.45 1.10 14.22
C ILE A 223 -25.28 0.05 15.32
N THR A 224 -26.33 -0.22 16.10
CA THR A 224 -26.33 -1.24 17.15
C THR A 224 -26.06 -2.65 16.59
N GLY A 225 -26.57 -2.95 15.39
CA GLY A 225 -26.26 -4.20 14.70
C GLY A 225 -24.77 -4.40 14.51
N ILE A 226 -24.04 -3.32 14.16
CA ILE A 226 -22.61 -3.35 13.81
C ILE A 226 -21.76 -4.00 14.90
N TYR A 227 -21.91 -3.56 16.15
CA TYR A 227 -21.04 -4.01 17.24
C TYR A 227 -21.59 -5.19 18.05
N ASN A 228 -22.87 -5.56 17.85
CA ASN A 228 -23.48 -6.75 18.46
C ASN A 228 -23.31 -8.03 17.63
N THR A 229 -22.93 -7.90 16.36
CA THR A 229 -22.67 -9.06 15.49
C THR A 229 -21.21 -9.47 15.58
N GLU A 230 -20.94 -10.76 15.72
CA GLU A 230 -19.58 -11.28 15.62
C GLU A 230 -19.18 -11.39 14.14
N LEU A 231 -18.06 -10.74 13.77
CA LEU A 231 -17.48 -10.86 12.44
C LEU A 231 -16.29 -11.80 12.50
N HIS A 232 -16.26 -12.76 11.57
CA HIS A 232 -15.22 -13.77 11.50
C HIS A 232 -14.22 -13.44 10.38
N ASP A 233 -12.94 -13.66 10.67
CA ASP A 233 -11.86 -13.62 9.68
C ASP A 233 -10.79 -14.62 10.11
N THR A 234 -10.19 -15.30 9.13
CA THR A 234 -9.12 -16.28 9.36
C THR A 234 -7.80 -15.62 9.69
N GLU A 235 -7.59 -14.38 9.23
CA GLU A 235 -6.40 -13.60 9.53
C GLU A 235 -6.63 -12.73 10.77
N GLU A 236 -5.76 -12.91 11.77
CA GLU A 236 -5.90 -12.22 13.06
C GLU A 236 -5.91 -10.69 12.91
N LEU A 237 -5.05 -10.15 12.04
CA LEU A 237 -5.01 -8.71 11.79
C LEU A 237 -6.32 -8.20 11.17
N ASN A 238 -6.88 -8.90 10.18
CA ASN A 238 -8.13 -8.51 9.53
C ASN A 238 -9.31 -8.58 10.50
N ARG A 239 -9.35 -9.62 11.34
CA ARG A 239 -10.34 -9.74 12.43
C ARG A 239 -10.26 -8.54 13.39
N LYS A 240 -9.05 -8.18 13.82
CA LYS A 240 -8.83 -7.03 14.71
C LYS A 240 -9.19 -5.71 14.03
N LEU A 241 -8.90 -5.54 12.74
CA LEU A 241 -9.28 -4.36 11.96
C LEU A 241 -10.80 -4.22 11.88
N ALA A 242 -11.52 -5.30 11.53
CA ALA A 242 -12.98 -5.31 11.54
C ALA A 242 -13.52 -4.95 12.94
N LYS A 243 -12.93 -5.52 14.00
CA LYS A 243 -13.31 -5.21 15.38
C LYS A 243 -13.02 -3.75 15.77
N ALA A 244 -11.94 -3.16 15.28
CA ALA A 244 -11.63 -1.74 15.48
C ALA A 244 -12.73 -0.85 14.86
N PHE A 245 -13.20 -1.17 13.65
CA PHE A 245 -14.35 -0.47 13.06
C PHE A 245 -15.63 -0.68 13.88
N GLN A 246 -15.91 -1.90 14.35
CA GLN A 246 -17.05 -2.15 15.23
C GLN A 246 -17.00 -1.31 16.52
N ASN A 247 -15.83 -1.24 17.16
CA ASN A 247 -15.62 -0.46 18.38
C ASN A 247 -15.76 1.06 18.12
N LEU A 248 -15.31 1.56 16.97
CA LEU A 248 -15.57 2.95 16.57
C LEU A 248 -17.07 3.23 16.50
N TYR A 249 -17.85 2.36 15.85
CA TYR A 249 -19.30 2.54 15.73
C TYR A 249 -20.04 2.32 17.05
N LYS A 250 -19.55 1.48 17.95
CA LYS A 250 -20.04 1.38 19.33
C LYS A 250 -19.88 2.70 20.07
N ALA A 251 -18.73 3.36 19.93
CA ALA A 251 -18.49 4.66 20.53
C ALA A 251 -19.32 5.78 19.90
N VAL A 252 -19.54 5.73 18.57
CA VAL A 252 -20.47 6.62 17.86
C VAL A 252 -21.89 6.54 18.44
N ASP A 253 -22.32 5.34 18.82
CA ASP A 253 -23.60 5.09 19.49
C ASP A 253 -23.57 5.40 21.00
N LYS A 254 -22.59 6.18 21.46
CA LYS A 254 -22.41 6.65 22.85
C LYS A 254 -22.24 5.54 23.89
N ASN A 255 -21.95 4.32 23.46
CA ASN A 255 -21.63 3.22 24.37
C ASN A 255 -20.18 3.34 24.85
N SER A 256 -19.94 3.06 26.12
CA SER A 256 -18.58 3.02 26.67
C SER A 256 -17.80 1.83 26.09
N LEU A 257 -16.54 2.07 25.73
CA LEU A 257 -15.60 1.02 25.37
C LEU A 257 -14.88 0.50 26.61
N THR A 258 -14.66 -0.81 26.68
CA THR A 258 -13.80 -1.43 27.69
C THR A 258 -12.33 -1.16 27.39
N GLU A 259 -11.44 -1.37 28.37
CA GLU A 259 -9.99 -1.21 28.16
C GLU A 259 -9.45 -2.15 27.08
N GLU A 260 -9.97 -3.38 27.00
CA GLU A 260 -9.62 -4.35 25.95
C GLU A 260 -10.07 -3.87 24.57
N GLU A 261 -11.29 -3.33 24.45
CA GLU A 261 -11.80 -2.76 23.20
C GLU A 261 -10.99 -1.54 22.74
N ILE A 262 -10.47 -0.74 23.68
CA ILE A 262 -9.59 0.39 23.38
C ILE A 262 -8.23 -0.12 22.90
N GLU A 263 -7.68 -1.18 23.51
CA GLU A 263 -6.34 -1.66 23.18
C GLU A 263 -6.25 -2.24 21.76
N ILE A 264 -7.36 -2.75 21.21
CA ILE A 264 -7.45 -3.20 19.81
C ILE A 264 -6.98 -2.09 18.85
N PHE A 265 -7.27 -0.82 19.11
CA PHE A 265 -6.82 0.30 18.27
C PHE A 265 -5.29 0.42 18.22
N ASN A 266 -4.61 0.11 19.33
CA ASN A 266 -3.15 0.07 19.39
C ASN A 266 -2.60 -1.16 18.68
N GLU A 267 -3.27 -2.31 18.78
CA GLU A 267 -2.86 -3.55 18.10
C GLU A 267 -2.94 -3.46 16.58
N VAL A 268 -3.93 -2.73 16.05
CA VAL A 268 -4.07 -2.52 14.60
C VAL A 268 -3.31 -1.30 14.09
N ASN A 269 -2.64 -0.54 14.97
CA ASN A 269 -1.81 0.61 14.63
C ASN A 269 -0.53 0.17 13.91
N THR A 270 -0.70 -0.24 12.66
CA THR A 270 0.36 -0.65 11.76
C THR A 270 0.76 0.51 10.86
N SER A 271 1.71 0.25 9.98
CA SER A 271 2.12 1.18 8.93
C SER A 271 1.01 1.70 8.03
N LEU A 272 0.05 0.84 7.67
CA LEU A 272 -1.06 1.17 6.77
C LEU A 272 -2.25 1.77 7.51
N TYR A 273 -2.37 1.47 8.81
CA TYR A 273 -3.53 1.78 9.65
C TYR A 273 -3.16 2.64 10.87
N PHE A 274 -2.12 3.48 10.73
CA PHE A 274 -1.54 4.27 11.82
C PHE A 274 -2.52 5.26 12.46
N VAL A 275 -3.61 5.63 11.76
CA VAL A 275 -4.67 6.49 12.29
C VAL A 275 -5.37 5.89 13.50
N PHE A 276 -5.40 4.56 13.64
CA PHE A 276 -5.92 3.92 14.85
C PHE A 276 -5.03 4.18 16.07
N GLY A 277 -3.74 4.47 15.90
CA GLY A 277 -2.89 4.93 17.00
C GLY A 277 -3.35 6.27 17.58
N ASP A 278 -3.99 7.12 16.77
CA ASP A 278 -4.54 8.39 17.24
C ASP A 278 -5.89 8.18 17.93
N ILE A 279 -6.75 7.31 17.37
CA ILE A 279 -7.99 6.86 18.03
C ILE A 279 -7.71 6.25 19.40
N TYR A 280 -6.72 5.38 19.50
CA TYR A 280 -6.25 4.80 20.75
C TYR A 280 -5.92 5.88 21.78
N ARG A 281 -5.08 6.84 21.39
CA ARG A 281 -4.67 7.95 22.26
C ARG A 281 -5.87 8.77 22.71
N TYR A 282 -6.79 9.08 21.79
CA TYR A 282 -8.02 9.79 22.12
C TYR A 282 -8.82 9.05 23.21
N PHE A 283 -9.05 7.75 23.06
CA PHE A 283 -9.84 7.02 24.07
C PHE A 283 -9.16 6.94 25.43
N LYS A 284 -7.82 6.92 25.49
CA LYS A 284 -7.04 6.92 26.75
C LYS A 284 -6.96 8.30 27.41
N THR A 285 -6.82 9.38 26.64
CA THR A 285 -6.61 10.73 27.19
C THR A 285 -7.86 11.59 27.24
N LYS A 286 -8.89 11.22 26.47
CA LYS A 286 -10.10 12.02 26.21
C LYS A 286 -9.81 13.41 25.62
N ASP A 287 -8.67 13.59 24.95
CA ASP A 287 -8.29 14.87 24.35
C ASP A 287 -9.02 15.11 23.00
N PRO A 288 -10.00 16.01 22.94
CA PRO A 288 -10.78 16.26 21.71
C PRO A 288 -9.93 16.83 20.56
N MET A 289 -8.78 17.43 20.86
CA MET A 289 -7.87 17.94 19.82
C MET A 289 -7.33 16.82 18.93
N ILE A 290 -7.30 15.57 19.41
CA ILE A 290 -6.88 14.42 18.61
C ILE A 290 -7.93 14.11 17.54
N LEU A 291 -9.22 14.10 17.90
CA LEU A 291 -10.30 13.87 16.93
C LEU A 291 -10.41 15.02 15.93
N MET A 292 -10.35 16.27 16.39
CA MET A 292 -10.37 17.44 15.50
C MET A 292 -9.22 17.38 14.49
N LYS A 293 -8.02 16.98 14.92
CA LYS A 293 -6.89 16.79 14.00
C LYS A 293 -7.11 15.64 13.01
N LEU A 294 -7.74 14.53 13.42
CA LEU A 294 -8.04 13.42 12.51
C LEU A 294 -9.11 13.77 11.48
N GLU A 295 -10.05 14.65 11.85
CA GLU A 295 -11.08 15.18 10.95
C GLU A 295 -10.50 16.23 9.99
N GLU A 296 -9.73 17.20 10.51
CA GLU A 296 -9.09 18.27 9.74
C GLU A 296 -7.93 17.77 8.86
N TYR A 297 -7.09 16.87 9.39
CA TYR A 297 -5.88 16.41 8.74
C TYR A 297 -5.95 14.92 8.40
N ASN A 298 -6.35 14.66 7.15
CA ASN A 298 -6.04 13.47 6.36
C ASN A 298 -5.90 12.16 7.15
N SER A 299 -6.97 11.76 7.83
CA SER A 299 -7.22 10.34 8.03
C SER A 299 -7.12 9.61 6.70
N TRP A 300 -6.39 8.49 6.68
CA TRP A 300 -6.24 7.66 5.51
C TRP A 300 -6.34 6.19 5.86
N MET A 301 -7.04 5.47 5.00
CA MET A 301 -7.10 4.02 4.99
C MET A 301 -6.71 3.50 3.60
N PRO A 302 -6.27 2.23 3.47
CA PRO A 302 -5.85 1.65 2.19
C PRO A 302 -6.93 1.70 1.11
N SER A 303 -8.17 1.29 1.42
CA SER A 303 -9.30 1.40 0.49
C SER A 303 -10.12 2.67 0.73
N GLN A 304 -10.79 3.16 -0.31
CA GLN A 304 -11.74 4.25 -0.20
C GLN A 304 -12.94 3.90 0.69
N ARG A 305 -13.32 2.63 0.74
CA ARG A 305 -14.42 2.12 1.56
C ARG A 305 -14.11 2.25 3.05
N GLU A 306 -12.94 1.79 3.46
CA GLU A 306 -12.46 1.96 4.84
C GLU A 306 -12.34 3.43 5.22
N ASP A 307 -11.79 4.25 4.31
CA ASP A 307 -11.62 5.68 4.53
C ASP A 307 -12.98 6.39 4.73
N MET A 308 -13.98 6.01 3.95
CA MET A 308 -15.36 6.50 4.10
C MET A 308 -15.95 6.13 5.46
N LEU A 309 -15.89 4.85 5.85
CA LEU A 309 -16.41 4.39 7.15
C LEU A 309 -15.71 5.09 8.32
N PHE A 310 -14.38 5.20 8.25
CA PHE A 310 -13.60 5.87 9.27
C PHE A 310 -13.98 7.34 9.41
N LYS A 311 -14.07 8.08 8.30
CA LYS A 311 -14.47 9.50 8.31
C LYS A 311 -15.90 9.69 8.77
N ASN A 312 -16.81 8.80 8.42
CA ASN A 312 -18.19 8.84 8.90
C ASN A 312 -18.23 8.68 10.43
N ALA A 313 -17.51 7.68 10.96
CA ALA A 313 -17.41 7.49 12.41
C ALA A 313 -16.79 8.71 13.12
N LEU A 314 -15.69 9.26 12.59
CA LEU A 314 -15.05 10.46 13.15
C LEU A 314 -16.00 11.66 13.25
N LYS A 315 -16.70 11.99 12.16
CA LYS A 315 -17.66 13.11 12.13
C LYS A 315 -18.74 12.96 13.19
N LYS A 316 -19.23 11.73 13.41
CA LYS A 316 -20.24 11.44 14.42
C LYS A 316 -19.69 11.44 15.85
N LEU A 317 -18.39 11.19 16.05
CA LEU A 317 -17.73 11.24 17.37
C LEU A 317 -17.39 12.66 17.84
N VAL A 318 -17.22 13.61 16.91
CA VAL A 318 -16.90 15.01 17.23
C VAL A 318 -18.13 15.81 17.69
N VAL A 319 -19.34 15.36 17.33
CA VAL A 319 -20.64 15.99 17.67
C VAL A 319 -21.16 15.51 19.01
#